data_AF-A0A1Q4EA75-F1
#
_entry.id   AF-A0A1Q4EA75-F1
#
_cell.length_a   1.000
_cell.length_b   1.000
_cell.length_c   1.000
_cell.angle_alpha   90.00
_cell.angle_beta   90.00
_cell.angle_gamma   90.00
#
_symmetry.space_group_name_H-M   'P 1'
#
loop_
_entity.id
_entity.type
_entity.pdbx_description
1 polymer ?
#
loop_
_entity_poly.entity_id
_entity_poly.type
_entity_poly.pdbx_seq_one_letter_code
_entity_poly.pdbx_strand_id
1 'polypeptide(L)'
;MVQFNIEVPDTGAAESMFDRLIANANTLQDTAFPLIRDDFHRVEAQRFDSHGPGWAPLTPATIGIKTRRGMPQPETPMHGTGRLQASLTGSTADSVYETTPDSMLVGTSAPYAQFHQVGPRQIRVFGRGHATLPRRPLVQLSSTEVERWAVIIAAALLRPGRSSGPTMSVPGGSTTTALARATHPPAHAHLLHELIHTAKHARHQAHRLEHYLNRRI
;
A
#
# COMPACT_ATOMS: atom_id res chain seq x y z
N MET A 1 42.63 -29.14 -11.16
CA MET A 1 41.39 -28.79 -11.87
C MET A 1 40.24 -29.25 -11.00
N VAL A 2 39.42 -28.33 -10.48
CA VAL A 2 38.30 -28.66 -9.56
C VAL A 2 37.01 -28.55 -10.36
N GLN A 3 36.23 -29.63 -10.41
CA GLN A 3 34.95 -29.69 -11.10
C GLN A 3 33.84 -29.63 -10.03
N PHE A 4 32.97 -28.62 -10.13
CA PHE A 4 31.78 -28.51 -9.30
C PHE A 4 30.59 -29.06 -10.08
N ASN A 5 30.01 -30.17 -9.61
CA ASN A 5 28.70 -30.61 -10.08
C ASN A 5 27.64 -29.99 -9.18
N ILE A 6 26.83 -29.11 -9.75
CA ILE A 6 25.61 -28.61 -9.10
C ILE A 6 24.48 -29.52 -9.57
N GLU A 7 24.00 -30.40 -8.70
CA GLU A 7 22.75 -31.11 -8.94
C GLU A 7 21.62 -30.10 -8.86
N VAL A 8 20.96 -29.86 -9.99
CA VAL A 8 19.74 -29.04 -10.01
C VAL A 8 18.61 -29.93 -9.50
N PRO A 9 17.95 -29.60 -8.38
CA PRO A 9 16.85 -30.39 -7.85
C PRO A 9 15.68 -30.43 -8.83
N ASP A 10 14.83 -31.45 -8.67
CA ASP A 10 13.62 -31.73 -9.47
C ASP A 10 12.89 -30.44 -9.91
N THR A 11 12.90 -30.18 -11.22
CA THR A 11 12.30 -28.98 -11.82
C THR A 11 10.79 -28.94 -11.64
N GLY A 12 10.13 -30.09 -11.45
CA GLY A 12 8.68 -30.16 -11.28
C GLY A 12 8.18 -29.45 -10.02
N ALA A 13 8.98 -29.45 -8.95
CA ALA A 13 8.66 -28.72 -7.72
C ALA A 13 8.73 -27.20 -7.92
N ALA A 14 9.72 -26.72 -8.68
CA ALA A 14 9.89 -25.31 -9.00
C ALA A 14 8.76 -24.81 -9.91
N GLU A 15 8.43 -25.56 -10.97
CA GLU A 15 7.31 -25.25 -11.88
C GLU A 15 5.98 -25.17 -11.11
N SER A 16 5.69 -26.18 -10.27
CA SER A 16 4.49 -26.19 -9.43
C SER A 16 4.42 -25.00 -8.44
N MET A 17 5.56 -24.51 -7.98
CA MET A 17 5.64 -23.32 -7.14
C MET A 17 5.31 -22.06 -7.95
N PHE A 18 5.89 -21.91 -9.14
CA PHE A 18 5.63 -20.75 -10.02
C PHE A 18 4.17 -20.69 -10.46
N ASP A 19 3.59 -21.81 -10.89
CA ASP A 19 2.18 -21.88 -11.27
C ASP A 19 1.26 -21.45 -10.12
N ARG A 20 1.62 -21.82 -8.89
CA ARG A 20 0.90 -21.40 -7.68
C ARG A 20 1.05 -19.91 -7.40
N LEU A 21 2.25 -19.36 -7.54
CA LEU A 21 2.48 -17.92 -7.37
C LEU A 21 1.65 -17.13 -8.38
N ILE A 22 1.61 -17.56 -9.65
CA ILE A 22 0.80 -16.96 -10.70
C ILE A 22 -0.69 -17.06 -10.36
N ALA A 23 -1.15 -18.25 -9.95
CA ALA A 23 -2.55 -18.45 -9.55
C ALA A 23 -2.94 -17.56 -8.36
N ASN A 24 -2.08 -17.46 -7.35
CA ASN A 24 -2.31 -16.61 -6.18
C ASN A 24 -2.24 -15.12 -6.53
N ALA A 25 -1.37 -14.70 -7.45
CA ALA A 25 -1.29 -13.32 -7.93
C ALA A 25 -2.63 -12.85 -8.50
N ASN A 26 -3.33 -13.72 -9.24
CA ASN A 26 -4.66 -13.41 -9.78
C ASN A 26 -5.75 -13.25 -8.70
N THR A 27 -5.45 -13.53 -7.44
CA THR A 27 -6.37 -13.39 -6.30
C THR A 27 -6.00 -12.24 -5.36
N LEU A 28 -5.00 -11.42 -5.71
CA LEU A 28 -4.55 -10.31 -4.85
C LEU A 28 -5.66 -9.30 -4.56
N GLN A 29 -6.54 -9.05 -5.54
CA GLN A 29 -7.71 -8.19 -5.38
C GLN A 29 -8.65 -8.62 -4.24
N ASP A 30 -8.77 -9.93 -3.98
CA ASP A 30 -9.65 -10.49 -2.96
C ASP A 30 -8.93 -10.81 -1.65
N THR A 31 -7.59 -10.73 -1.64
CA THR A 31 -6.76 -11.16 -0.52
C THR A 31 -5.90 -10.05 0.05
N ALA A 32 -4.93 -9.55 -0.72
CA ALA A 32 -3.97 -8.55 -0.27
C ALA A 32 -4.54 -7.13 -0.32
N PHE A 33 -5.24 -6.77 -1.40
CA PHE A 33 -5.65 -5.39 -1.65
C PHE A 33 -6.62 -4.82 -0.59
N PRO A 34 -7.59 -5.59 -0.06
CA PRO A 34 -8.44 -5.09 1.03
C PRO A 34 -7.63 -4.78 2.29
N LEU A 35 -6.62 -5.60 2.61
CA LEU A 35 -5.74 -5.38 3.77
C LEU A 35 -4.86 -4.14 3.59
N ILE A 36 -4.36 -3.92 2.37
CA ILE A 36 -3.57 -2.71 2.05
C ILE A 36 -4.46 -1.47 2.12
N ARG A 37 -5.69 -1.51 1.58
CA ARG A 37 -6.66 -0.41 1.68
C ARG A 37 -6.96 -0.06 3.13
N ASP A 38 -7.19 -1.05 3.97
CA ASP A 38 -7.50 -0.82 5.38
C ASP A 38 -6.29 -0.22 6.13
N ASP A 39 -5.07 -0.68 5.82
CA ASP A 39 -3.85 -0.07 6.35
C ASP A 39 -3.63 1.36 5.83
N PHE A 40 -3.96 1.62 4.56
CA PHE A 40 -3.94 2.96 3.95
C PHE A 40 -4.87 3.92 4.72
N HIS A 41 -6.14 3.56 4.92
CA HIS A 41 -7.07 4.40 5.67
C HIS A 41 -6.58 4.67 7.10
N ARG A 42 -6.02 3.65 7.76
CA ARG A 42 -5.46 3.77 9.11
C ARG A 42 -4.27 4.74 9.14
N VAL A 43 -3.35 4.64 8.18
CA VAL A 43 -2.19 5.53 8.05
C VAL A 43 -2.63 6.96 7.77
N GLU A 44 -3.54 7.16 6.83
CA GLU A 44 -4.04 8.50 6.49
C GLU A 44 -4.77 9.15 7.67
N ALA A 45 -5.56 8.38 8.43
CA ALA A 45 -6.20 8.88 9.64
C ALA A 45 -5.17 9.41 10.65
N GLN A 46 -4.12 8.62 10.91
CA GLN A 46 -3.02 9.03 11.79
C GLN A 46 -2.32 10.31 11.29
N ARG A 47 -2.15 10.46 9.98
CA ARG A 47 -1.55 11.66 9.38
C ARG A 47 -2.43 12.88 9.56
N PHE A 48 -3.72 12.79 9.29
CA PHE A 48 -4.63 13.92 9.51
C PHE A 48 -4.66 14.31 10.99
N ASP A 49 -4.69 13.34 11.91
CA ASP A 49 -4.63 13.59 13.35
C ASP A 49 -3.31 14.25 13.78
N SER A 50 -2.20 13.93 13.10
CA SER A 50 -0.89 14.54 13.33
C SER A 50 -0.65 15.84 12.57
N HIS A 51 -1.68 16.45 11.97
CA HIS A 51 -1.58 17.66 11.14
C HIS A 51 -0.75 17.49 9.85
N GLY A 52 -0.76 16.27 9.31
CA GLY A 52 -0.11 15.84 8.09
C GLY A 52 1.30 15.28 8.29
N PRO A 53 1.94 14.76 7.21
CA PRO A 53 3.33 14.31 7.19
C PRO A 53 4.33 15.48 7.17
N GLY A 54 4.07 16.54 7.94
CA GLY A 54 4.86 17.78 7.92
C GLY A 54 4.38 18.81 6.89
N TRP A 55 3.05 18.94 6.70
CA TRP A 55 2.52 20.00 5.85
C TRP A 55 2.90 21.39 6.38
N ALA A 56 3.34 22.27 5.47
CA ALA A 56 3.69 23.64 5.84
C ALA A 56 2.50 24.36 6.51
N PRO A 57 2.75 25.07 7.64
CA PRO A 57 1.72 25.82 8.36
C PRO A 57 0.96 26.80 7.47
N LEU A 58 -0.25 27.16 7.89
CA LEU A 58 -1.03 28.20 7.22
C LEU A 58 -0.50 29.59 7.57
N THR A 59 -0.60 30.52 6.62
CA THR A 59 -0.30 31.93 6.89
C THR A 59 -1.36 32.53 7.81
N PRO A 60 -1.04 33.52 8.67
CA PRO A 60 -2.01 34.18 9.54
C PRO A 60 -3.24 34.72 8.78
N ALA A 61 -3.02 35.24 7.56
CA ALA A 61 -4.09 35.70 6.69
C ALA A 61 -5.07 34.58 6.30
N THR A 62 -4.56 33.38 5.99
CA THR A 62 -5.38 32.21 5.66
C THR A 62 -6.18 31.73 6.87
N ILE A 63 -5.55 31.68 8.05
CA ILE A 63 -6.21 31.35 9.31
C ILE A 63 -7.36 32.32 9.58
N GLY A 64 -7.10 33.63 9.50
CA GLY A 64 -8.14 34.65 9.70
C GLY A 64 -9.30 34.56 8.71
N ILE A 65 -9.07 34.13 7.46
CA ILE A 65 -10.14 33.86 6.49
C ILE A 65 -10.98 32.65 6.93
N LYS A 66 -10.33 31.55 7.33
CA LYS A 66 -11.01 30.34 7.80
C LYS A 66 -11.84 30.62 9.06
N THR A 67 -11.28 31.34 10.03
CA THR A 67 -11.97 31.75 11.26
C THR A 67 -13.21 32.58 10.97
N ARG A 68 -13.11 33.61 10.12
CA ARG A 68 -14.28 34.45 9.74
C ARG A 68 -15.39 33.66 9.04
N ARG A 69 -15.06 32.53 8.43
CA ARG A 69 -16.02 31.63 7.77
C ARG A 69 -16.57 30.54 8.69
N GLY A 70 -16.17 30.51 9.96
CA GLY A 70 -16.58 29.48 10.91
C GLY A 70 -16.07 28.09 10.55
N MET A 71 -14.94 27.99 9.84
CA MET A 71 -14.36 26.67 9.53
C MET A 71 -13.78 26.04 10.81
N PRO A 72 -14.00 24.73 11.04
CA PRO A 72 -13.35 24.01 12.12
C PRO A 72 -11.83 23.98 11.91
N GLN A 73 -11.08 24.03 13.01
CA GLN A 73 -9.61 23.96 13.03
C GLN A 73 -8.96 24.91 12.00
N PRO A 74 -9.19 26.24 12.12
CA PRO A 74 -8.74 27.21 11.12
C PRO A 74 -7.22 27.25 10.93
N GLU A 75 -6.45 26.83 11.93
CA GLU A 75 -5.00 26.70 11.93
C GLU A 75 -4.48 25.45 11.20
N THR A 76 -5.31 24.41 11.07
CA THR A 76 -4.87 23.12 10.54
C THR A 76 -4.88 23.12 9.00
N PRO A 77 -3.74 22.88 8.33
CA PRO A 77 -3.69 22.70 6.88
C PRO A 77 -4.55 21.51 6.45
N MET A 78 -5.12 21.56 5.24
CA MET A 78 -5.96 20.48 4.68
C MET A 78 -7.26 20.16 5.44
N HIS A 79 -7.54 20.84 6.55
CA HIS A 79 -8.82 20.78 7.25
C HIS A 79 -9.70 21.96 6.84
N GLY A 80 -10.99 21.70 6.71
CA GLY A 80 -11.98 22.66 6.21
C GLY A 80 -13.38 22.16 6.53
N THR A 81 -13.98 21.36 5.66
CA THR A 81 -15.26 20.67 5.95
C THR A 81 -15.07 19.23 6.42
N GLY A 82 -13.83 18.73 6.46
CA GLY A 82 -13.53 17.31 6.69
C GLY A 82 -13.73 16.40 5.48
N ARG A 83 -14.35 16.89 4.39
CA ARG A 83 -14.65 16.10 3.17
C ARG A 83 -13.43 15.34 2.62
N LEU A 84 -12.27 16.01 2.53
CA LEU A 84 -11.05 15.37 2.02
C LEU A 84 -10.51 14.30 2.96
N GLN A 85 -10.45 14.60 4.27
CA GLN A 85 -10.04 13.64 5.28
C GLN A 85 -10.94 12.40 5.22
N ALA A 86 -12.26 12.59 5.27
CA ALA A 86 -13.23 11.50 5.20
C ALA A 86 -13.07 10.64 3.93
N SER A 87 -12.72 11.25 2.79
CA SER A 87 -12.50 10.51 1.55
C SER A 87 -11.25 9.62 1.56
N LEU A 88 -10.23 9.97 2.37
CA LEU A 88 -8.96 9.25 2.47
C LEU A 88 -8.88 8.31 3.67
N THR A 89 -9.78 8.46 4.65
CA THR A 89 -9.76 7.66 5.89
C THR A 89 -10.96 6.72 6.01
N GLY A 90 -11.81 6.65 4.98
CA GLY A 90 -13.04 5.87 5.01
C GLY A 90 -13.65 5.70 3.62
N SER A 91 -14.96 5.40 3.59
CA SER A 91 -15.73 5.21 2.35
C SER A 91 -16.78 6.30 2.21
N THR A 92 -16.60 7.16 1.21
CA THR A 92 -17.47 8.28 0.88
C THR A 92 -17.68 8.36 -0.63
N ALA A 93 -18.54 9.26 -1.10
CA ALA A 93 -18.71 9.53 -2.53
C ALA A 93 -17.43 10.02 -3.24
N ASP A 94 -16.45 10.55 -2.49
CA ASP A 94 -15.17 10.98 -3.05
C ASP A 94 -14.04 9.96 -2.82
N SER A 95 -14.31 8.85 -2.14
CA SER A 95 -13.30 7.81 -1.91
C SER A 95 -13.09 7.02 -3.20
N VAL A 96 -11.83 6.83 -3.60
CA VAL A 96 -11.47 5.99 -4.74
C VAL A 96 -10.88 4.70 -4.22
N TYR A 97 -11.49 3.58 -4.61
CA TYR A 97 -10.95 2.24 -4.39
C TYR A 97 -11.34 1.36 -5.58
N GLU A 98 -10.37 1.13 -6.47
CA GLU A 98 -10.55 0.34 -7.68
C GLU A 98 -9.49 -0.75 -7.70
N THR A 99 -9.88 -1.96 -8.07
CA THR A 99 -8.98 -3.11 -8.14
C THR A 99 -9.15 -3.83 -9.47
N THR A 100 -8.03 -4.30 -9.98
CA THR A 100 -7.92 -5.31 -11.03
C THR A 100 -7.12 -6.49 -10.44
N PRO A 101 -6.95 -7.62 -11.14
CA PRO A 101 -6.19 -8.74 -10.62
C PRO A 101 -4.73 -8.39 -10.24
N ASP A 102 -4.11 -7.44 -10.94
CA ASP A 102 -2.69 -7.10 -10.80
C ASP A 102 -2.43 -5.68 -10.26
N SER A 103 -3.46 -4.85 -10.12
CA SER A 103 -3.30 -3.47 -9.64
C SER A 103 -4.44 -2.99 -8.74
N MET A 104 -4.09 -2.06 -7.85
CA MET A 104 -5.00 -1.38 -6.94
C MET A 104 -4.80 0.12 -7.05
N LEU A 105 -5.89 0.87 -7.18
CA LEU A 105 -5.93 2.31 -7.02
C LEU A 105 -6.70 2.64 -5.74
N VAL A 106 -6.08 3.42 -4.86
CA VAL A 106 -6.71 3.93 -3.64
C VAL A 106 -6.41 5.42 -3.48
N GLY A 107 -7.41 6.23 -3.12
CA GLY A 107 -7.23 7.67 -2.99
C GLY A 107 -8.54 8.44 -2.90
N THR A 108 -8.56 9.63 -3.52
CA THR A 108 -9.68 10.57 -3.47
C THR A 108 -9.96 11.19 -4.84
N SER A 109 -11.23 11.37 -5.16
CA SER A 109 -11.71 12.12 -6.34
C SER A 109 -12.10 13.56 -5.99
N ALA A 110 -11.89 14.00 -4.74
CA ALA A 110 -12.18 15.37 -4.32
C ALA A 110 -11.46 16.38 -5.25
N PRO A 111 -12.18 17.24 -6.00
CA PRO A 111 -11.58 18.00 -7.11
C PRO A 111 -10.44 18.93 -6.73
N TYR A 112 -10.36 19.34 -5.47
CA TYR A 112 -9.31 20.22 -4.96
C TYR A 112 -8.07 19.46 -4.45
N ALA A 113 -8.12 18.13 -4.31
CA ALA A 113 -6.99 17.29 -3.94
C ALA A 113 -5.81 17.45 -4.91
N GLN A 114 -6.11 17.49 -6.22
CA GLN A 114 -5.10 17.65 -7.27
C GLN A 114 -4.23 18.89 -7.06
N PHE A 115 -4.79 20.01 -6.60
CA PHE A 115 -4.05 21.26 -6.42
C PHE A 115 -2.98 21.15 -5.33
N HIS A 116 -3.20 20.27 -4.35
CA HIS A 116 -2.23 19.97 -3.32
C HIS A 116 -1.18 18.96 -3.79
N GLN A 117 -1.52 18.07 -4.72
CA GLN A 117 -0.61 17.08 -5.26
C GLN A 117 0.41 17.66 -6.26
N VAL A 118 -0.01 18.58 -7.14
CA VAL A 118 0.82 19.10 -8.24
C VAL A 118 1.44 20.49 -8.00
N GLY A 119 1.24 21.09 -6.81
CA GLY A 119 1.74 22.44 -6.53
C GLY A 119 3.27 22.58 -6.65
N PRO A 120 3.81 23.83 -6.67
CA PRO A 120 3.10 25.08 -6.42
C PRO A 120 2.31 25.61 -7.63
N ARG A 121 1.12 26.16 -7.37
CA ARG A 121 0.28 26.82 -8.39
C ARG A 121 -0.22 28.16 -7.88
N GLN A 122 -0.22 29.18 -8.73
CA GLN A 122 -0.90 30.45 -8.45
C GLN A 122 -2.41 30.22 -8.46
N ILE A 123 -3.07 30.47 -7.34
CA ILE A 123 -4.52 30.39 -7.20
C ILE A 123 -5.09 31.76 -6.85
N ARG A 124 -6.30 32.05 -7.33
CA ARG A 124 -7.06 33.19 -6.81
C ARG A 124 -7.58 32.86 -5.42
N VAL A 125 -7.15 33.63 -4.41
CA VAL A 125 -7.60 33.41 -3.04
C VAL A 125 -8.92 34.11 -2.83
N PHE A 126 -10.02 33.40 -3.02
CA PHE A 126 -11.37 33.85 -2.65
C PHE A 126 -11.72 35.25 -3.19
N GLY A 127 -11.34 35.54 -4.45
CA GLY A 127 -11.60 36.85 -5.09
C GLY A 127 -10.65 37.99 -4.67
N ARG A 128 -9.66 37.72 -3.82
CA ARG A 128 -8.64 38.68 -3.39
C ARG A 128 -7.26 38.24 -3.88
N GLY A 129 -6.80 38.85 -4.97
CA GLY A 129 -5.44 38.66 -5.50
C GLY A 129 -5.09 37.21 -5.83
N HIS A 130 -3.78 36.96 -5.87
CA HIS A 130 -3.18 35.67 -6.14
C HIS A 130 -2.36 35.21 -4.93
N ALA A 131 -2.37 33.91 -4.64
CA ALA A 131 -1.41 33.30 -3.74
C ALA A 131 -0.83 32.03 -4.33
N THR A 132 0.41 31.74 -3.94
CA THR A 132 1.06 30.47 -4.22
C THR A 132 0.49 29.42 -3.28
N LEU A 133 -0.22 28.43 -3.83
CA LEU A 133 -0.60 27.25 -3.06
C LEU A 133 0.62 26.31 -2.96
N PRO A 134 1.18 26.06 -1.77
CA PRO A 134 2.28 25.11 -1.63
C PRO A 134 1.79 23.69 -1.91
N ARG A 135 2.68 22.86 -2.46
CA ARG A 135 2.45 21.42 -2.59
C ARG A 135 2.30 20.80 -1.19
N ARG A 136 1.25 20.00 -1.01
CA ARG A 136 0.99 19.21 0.19
C ARG A 136 0.60 17.81 -0.29
N PRO A 137 1.58 16.94 -0.59
CA PRO A 137 1.26 15.60 -1.07
C PRO A 137 0.39 14.91 -0.01
N LEU A 138 -0.77 14.40 -0.47
CA LEU A 138 -1.77 13.76 0.37
C LEU A 138 -1.25 12.41 0.83
N VAL A 139 -0.92 11.56 -0.14
CA VAL A 139 -0.39 10.23 0.08
C VAL A 139 1.12 10.28 -0.10
N GLN A 140 1.85 9.87 0.93
CA GLN A 140 3.30 9.63 0.88
C GLN A 140 3.58 8.27 1.47
N LEU A 141 4.27 7.37 0.78
CA LEU A 141 4.61 6.08 1.38
C LEU A 141 6.01 6.15 1.98
N SER A 142 6.10 5.96 3.29
CA SER A 142 7.36 5.70 3.99
C SER A 142 7.91 4.33 3.60
N SER A 143 9.21 4.11 3.81
CA SER A 143 9.82 2.79 3.61
C SER A 143 9.15 1.72 4.46
N THR A 144 8.78 2.05 5.70
CA THR A 144 8.09 1.13 6.62
C THR A 144 6.72 0.69 6.11
N GLU A 145 5.95 1.60 5.50
CA GLU A 145 4.64 1.27 4.92
C GLU A 145 4.80 0.40 3.67
N VAL A 146 5.76 0.74 2.79
CA VAL A 146 6.08 -0.09 1.61
C VAL A 146 6.48 -1.50 2.02
N GLU A 147 7.35 -1.64 3.04
CA GLU A 147 7.76 -2.94 3.56
C GLU A 147 6.59 -3.72 4.14
N ARG A 148 5.71 -3.06 4.90
CA ARG A 148 4.51 -3.70 5.46
C ARG A 148 3.58 -4.20 4.35
N TRP A 149 3.35 -3.41 3.31
CA TRP A 149 2.49 -3.81 2.20
C TRP A 149 3.12 -4.92 1.37
N ALA A 150 4.43 -4.92 1.19
CA ALA A 150 5.15 -6.02 0.56
C ALA A 150 4.99 -7.34 1.34
N VAL A 151 4.99 -7.29 2.67
CA VAL A 151 4.71 -8.47 3.52
C VAL A 151 3.28 -8.97 3.32
N ILE A 152 2.29 -8.08 3.24
CA ILE A 152 0.89 -8.45 2.98
C ILE A 152 0.76 -9.17 1.63
N ILE A 153 1.40 -8.63 0.58
CA ILE A 153 1.40 -9.24 -0.76
C ILE A 153 2.11 -10.60 -0.74
N ALA A 154 3.30 -10.67 -0.15
CA ALA A 154 4.06 -11.91 -0.07
C ALA A 154 3.30 -13.01 0.69
N ALA A 155 2.62 -12.66 1.79
CA ALA A 155 1.79 -13.59 2.53
C ALA A 155 0.59 -14.11 1.71
N ALA A 156 0.00 -13.26 0.86
CA ALA A 156 -1.05 -13.67 -0.07
C ALA A 156 -0.50 -14.60 -1.16
N LEU A 157 0.64 -14.26 -1.76
CA LEU A 157 1.29 -15.06 -2.80
C LEU A 157 1.77 -16.42 -2.31
N LEU A 158 2.29 -16.51 -1.08
CA LEU A 158 2.80 -17.74 -0.49
C LEU A 158 1.72 -18.60 0.17
N ARG A 159 0.45 -18.19 0.11
CA ARG A 159 -0.65 -18.96 0.68
C ARG A 159 -0.70 -20.34 0.00
N PRO A 160 -0.70 -21.45 0.76
CA PRO A 160 -0.91 -22.76 0.16
C PRO A 160 -2.23 -22.70 -0.60
N GLY A 161 -2.20 -23.04 -1.89
CA GLY A 161 -3.40 -23.10 -2.70
C GLY A 161 -4.41 -23.96 -1.94
N ARG A 162 -5.67 -23.49 -1.85
CA ARG A 162 -6.75 -24.40 -1.52
C ARG A 162 -6.71 -25.42 -2.65
N SER A 163 -6.07 -26.56 -2.40
CA SER A 163 -6.24 -27.70 -3.29
C SER A 163 -7.74 -27.83 -3.38
N SER A 164 -8.27 -27.64 -4.57
CA SER A 164 -9.57 -28.12 -4.96
C SER A 164 -9.45 -29.62 -4.78
N GLY A 165 -9.51 -30.08 -3.52
CA GLY A 165 -9.49 -31.48 -3.20
C GLY A 165 -10.58 -32.08 -4.07
N PRO A 166 -10.31 -33.21 -4.75
CA PRO A 166 -11.36 -33.88 -5.49
C PRO A 166 -12.55 -33.94 -4.54
N THR A 167 -13.69 -33.42 -4.99
CA THR A 167 -14.93 -33.46 -4.23
C THR A 167 -15.28 -34.93 -4.07
N MET A 168 -14.65 -35.59 -3.09
CA MET A 168 -14.95 -36.94 -2.70
C MET A 168 -16.32 -36.82 -2.07
N SER A 169 -17.34 -37.04 -2.88
CA SER A 169 -18.67 -37.37 -2.39
C SER A 169 -18.50 -38.62 -1.54
N VAL A 170 -18.34 -38.43 -0.22
CA VAL A 170 -18.36 -39.53 0.74
C VAL A 170 -19.83 -39.80 1.04
N PRO A 171 -20.41 -40.93 0.59
CA PRO A 171 -21.74 -41.32 1.02
C PRO A 171 -21.60 -41.94 2.41
N GLY A 172 -22.17 -41.29 3.42
CA GLY A 172 -22.52 -41.89 4.72
C GLY A 172 -21.39 -42.51 5.54
N GLY A 173 -20.82 -41.74 6.46
CA GLY A 173 -19.95 -42.30 7.50
C GLY A 173 -19.56 -41.26 8.54
N SER A 174 -20.09 -41.38 9.76
CA SER A 174 -19.76 -40.55 10.92
C SER A 174 -18.29 -40.75 11.33
N THR A 175 -17.48 -39.68 11.35
CA THR A 175 -16.14 -39.74 11.95
C THR A 175 -15.85 -38.53 12.82
N THR A 176 -15.55 -38.84 14.08
CA THR A 176 -15.03 -38.01 15.16
C THR A 176 -13.61 -37.53 14.83
N THR A 177 -13.37 -36.21 14.84
CA THR A 177 -12.04 -35.62 14.56
C THR A 177 -11.34 -35.20 15.85
N ALA A 178 -10.20 -35.81 16.13
CA ALA A 178 -9.28 -35.43 17.20
C ALA A 178 -8.37 -34.27 16.75
N LEU A 179 -8.29 -33.22 17.57
CA LEU A 179 -7.40 -32.07 17.39
C LEU A 179 -5.96 -32.44 17.78
N ALA A 180 -5.04 -32.51 16.81
CA ALA A 180 -3.61 -32.55 17.06
C ALA A 180 -3.03 -31.13 16.97
N ARG A 181 -2.34 -30.71 18.04
CA ARG A 181 -1.75 -29.38 18.21
C ARG A 181 -0.31 -29.40 17.69
N ALA A 182 -0.04 -28.76 16.55
CA ALA A 182 1.32 -28.61 16.01
C ALA A 182 2.07 -27.47 16.74
N THR A 183 3.28 -27.75 17.24
CA THR A 183 4.10 -26.86 18.10
C THR A 183 5.43 -26.46 17.43
N HIS A 184 5.46 -26.16 16.13
CA HIS A 184 6.66 -25.62 15.48
C HIS A 184 6.34 -24.31 14.73
N PRO A 185 7.17 -23.25 14.87
CA PRO A 185 7.05 -22.06 14.05
C PRO A 185 7.37 -22.42 12.59
N PRO A 186 6.56 -21.97 11.61
CA PRO A 186 6.68 -22.42 10.23
C PRO A 186 7.94 -21.85 9.54
N ALA A 187 8.63 -22.69 8.77
CA ALA A 187 9.78 -22.36 7.91
C ALA A 187 9.55 -21.17 6.94
N HIS A 188 8.29 -20.74 6.78
CA HIS A 188 7.88 -19.59 6.00
C HIS A 188 8.44 -18.24 6.48
N ALA A 189 8.82 -18.11 7.76
CA ALA A 189 9.38 -16.86 8.28
C ALA A 189 10.76 -16.53 7.68
N HIS A 190 11.58 -17.54 7.38
CA HIS A 190 12.91 -17.35 6.80
C HIS A 190 12.83 -16.95 5.31
N LEU A 191 11.94 -17.58 4.54
CA LEU A 191 11.72 -17.25 3.13
C LEU A 191 11.17 -15.82 2.92
N LEU A 192 10.30 -15.36 3.81
CA LEU A 192 9.84 -13.97 3.82
C LEU A 192 10.98 -13.00 4.11
N HIS A 193 11.86 -13.34 5.05
CA HIS A 193 13.03 -12.51 5.37
C HIS A 193 13.98 -12.39 4.17
N GLU A 194 14.27 -13.50 3.49
CA GLU A 194 15.11 -13.55 2.29
C GLU A 194 14.50 -12.80 1.10
N LEU A 195 13.18 -12.91 0.87
CA LEU A 195 12.49 -12.14 -0.16
C LEU A 195 12.52 -10.64 0.12
N ILE A 196 12.30 -10.22 1.36
CA ILE A 196 12.41 -8.83 1.78
C ILE A 196 13.84 -8.32 1.60
N HIS A 197 14.84 -9.12 1.99
CA HIS A 197 16.24 -8.77 1.84
C HIS A 197 16.64 -8.65 0.36
N THR A 198 16.17 -9.57 -0.48
CA THR A 198 16.40 -9.57 -1.93
C THR A 198 15.73 -8.36 -2.59
N ALA A 199 14.49 -8.02 -2.22
CA ALA A 199 13.81 -6.82 -2.72
C ALA A 199 14.51 -5.53 -2.29
N LYS A 200 14.99 -5.45 -1.04
CA LYS A 200 15.81 -4.33 -0.55
C LYS A 200 17.11 -4.19 -1.36
N HIS A 201 17.77 -5.30 -1.64
CA HIS A 201 18.99 -5.31 -2.44
C HIS A 201 18.75 -4.89 -3.89
N ALA A 202 17.69 -5.39 -4.53
CA ALA A 202 17.29 -5.02 -5.89
C ALA A 202 16.99 -3.51 -6.01
N ARG A 203 16.25 -2.94 -5.04
CA ARG A 203 15.98 -1.50 -4.98
C ARG A 203 17.26 -0.68 -4.82
N HIS A 204 18.18 -1.12 -3.97
CA HIS A 204 19.46 -0.42 -3.80
C HIS A 204 20.29 -0.43 -5.08
N GLN A 205 20.30 -1.54 -5.83
CA GLN A 205 20.98 -1.61 -7.12
C GLN A 205 20.32 -0.72 -8.20
N ALA A 206 19.00 -0.65 -8.24
CA ALA A 206 18.28 0.24 -9.16
C ALA A 206 18.64 1.72 -8.93
N HIS A 207 18.68 2.19 -7.67
CA HIS A 207 19.10 3.55 -7.35
C HIS A 207 20.57 3.84 -7.71
N ARG A 208 21.47 2.85 -7.56
CA ARG A 208 22.88 3.00 -7.98
C ARG A 208 22.99 3.14 -9.51
N LEU A 209 22.17 2.41 -10.26
CA LEU A 209 22.13 2.49 -11.72
C LEU A 209 21.57 3.84 -12.20
N GLU A 210 20.45 4.34 -11.63
CA GLU A 210 19.93 5.68 -11.93
C GLU A 210 20.98 6.78 -11.67
N HIS A 211 21.67 6.70 -10.53
CA HIS A 211 22.72 7.68 -10.20
C HIS A 211 23.91 7.60 -11.17
N TYR A 212 24.23 6.41 -11.69
CA TYR A 212 25.29 6.24 -12.68
C TYR A 212 24.91 6.84 -14.04
N LEU A 213 23.66 6.63 -14.47
CA LEU A 213 23.13 7.16 -15.73
C LEU A 213 23.03 8.69 -15.71
N ASN A 214 22.58 9.29 -14.61
CA ASN A 214 22.46 10.75 -14.46
C ASN A 214 23.80 11.50 -14.35
N ARG A 215 24.94 10.80 -14.17
CA ARG A 215 26.28 11.41 -14.13
C ARG A 215 27.01 11.40 -15.47
N ARG A 216 26.44 10.78 -16.50
CA ARG A 216 27.04 10.66 -17.84
C ARG A 216 26.41 11.57 -18.90
N ILE A 217 25.46 12.43 -18.50
CA ILE A 217 24.85 13.49 -19.31
C ILE A 217 25.32 14.82 -18.73
#